data_AF-X0V8U6-F1
#
_entry.id   AF-X0V8U6-F1
#
_cell.length_a   1.000
_cell.length_b   1.000
_cell.length_c   1.000
_cell.angle_alpha   90.00
_cell.angle_beta   90.00
_cell.angle_gamma   90.00
#
_symmetry.space_group_name_H-M   'P 1'
#
loop_
_entity.id
_entity.type
_entity.pdbx_description
1 polymer ?
#
loop_
_entity_poly.entity_id
_entity_poly.type
_entity_poly.pdbx_seq_one_letter_code
_entity_poly.pdbx_strand_id
1 'polypeptide(L)'
;VRKYIPEKVSVRYFEYTVKEEDCIGCGKCVEGCALMNGSLYLQVRHDRCVNCNECAIGVACPTEAFRRVPASRPNLLKKAAQNLLEKRANDG
;
A
#
# COMPACT_ATOMS: atom_id res chain seq x y z
N VAL A 1 4.20 4.33 13.76
CA VAL A 1 3.59 4.99 14.93
C VAL A 1 2.08 4.84 14.85
N ARG A 2 1.43 4.32 15.89
CA ARG A 2 -0.02 4.16 15.97
C ARG A 2 -0.58 5.26 16.89
N LYS A 3 -1.58 6.00 16.42
CA LYS A 3 -2.25 7.07 17.18
C LYS A 3 -3.75 6.81 17.24
N TYR A 4 -4.33 6.90 18.43
CA TYR A 4 -5.79 6.86 18.60
C TYR A 4 -6.38 8.25 18.30
N ILE A 5 -7.46 8.29 17.53
CA ILE A 5 -8.15 9.54 17.15
C ILE A 5 -9.54 9.55 17.82
N PRO A 6 -9.70 10.22 18.98
CA PRO A 6 -10.94 10.17 19.76
C PRO A 6 -12.09 10.96 19.13
N GLU A 7 -11.78 11.93 18.26
CA GLU A 7 -12.74 12.87 17.67
C GLU A 7 -13.63 12.25 16.57
N LYS A 8 -13.30 11.05 16.06
CA LYS A 8 -14.18 10.30 15.15
C LYS A 8 -15.14 9.42 15.96
N VAL A 9 -16.14 10.05 16.58
CA VAL A 9 -16.92 9.53 17.72
C VAL A 9 -17.84 8.32 17.41
N SER A 10 -18.00 7.88 16.17
CA SER A 10 -18.86 6.70 15.88
C SER A 10 -18.15 5.35 15.97
N VAL A 11 -16.82 5.29 15.79
CA VAL A 11 -16.03 4.05 15.83
C VAL A 11 -14.61 4.32 16.34
N ARG A 12 -13.98 3.34 17.00
CA ARG A 12 -12.57 3.45 17.42
C ARG A 12 -11.66 3.61 16.19
N TYR A 13 -11.17 4.83 15.96
CA TYR A 13 -10.31 5.15 14.82
C TYR A 13 -8.83 5.20 15.22
N PHE A 14 -7.98 4.56 14.41
CA PHE A 14 -6.54 4.57 14.59
C PHE A 14 -5.86 5.05 13.31
N GLU A 15 -4.92 5.96 13.46
CA GLU A 15 -4.02 6.40 12.40
C GLU A 15 -2.66 5.70 12.57
N TYR A 16 -2.09 5.28 11.44
CA TYR A 16 -0.78 4.65 11.39
C TYR A 16 0.14 5.47 10.48
N THR A 17 1.28 5.89 11.02
CA THR A 17 2.34 6.56 10.27
C THR A 17 3.55 5.63 10.20
N VAL A 18 4.06 5.38 9.00
CA VAL A 18 5.34 4.67 8.82
C VAL A 18 6.47 5.69 9.01
N LYS A 19 7.39 5.42 9.94
CA LYS A 19 8.66 6.15 10.01
C LYS A 19 9.55 5.58 8.93
N GLU A 20 9.87 6.37 7.92
CA GLU A 20 10.53 5.86 6.72
C GLU A 20 11.98 5.46 6.96
N GLU A 21 12.65 6.18 7.86
CA GLU A 21 14.00 5.95 8.32
C GLU A 21 14.19 4.58 9.01
N ASP A 22 13.14 4.09 9.67
CA ASP A 22 13.12 2.78 10.35
C ASP A 22 12.55 1.66 9.46
N CYS A 23 12.06 2.00 8.26
CA CYS A 23 11.32 1.06 7.41
C CYS A 23 12.27 0.17 6.60
N ILE A 24 12.32 -1.11 6.97
CA ILE A 24 13.11 -2.14 6.26
C ILE A 24 12.33 -2.89 5.17
N GLY A 25 11.13 -2.42 4.81
CA GLY A 25 10.33 -3.03 3.73
C GLY A 25 9.76 -4.43 4.02
N CYS A 26 9.63 -4.84 5.29
CA CYS A 26 9.20 -6.21 5.65
C CYS A 26 7.72 -6.54 5.36
N GLY A 27 6.86 -5.55 5.07
CA GLY A 27 5.46 -5.77 4.72
C GLY A 27 4.51 -6.19 5.86
N LYS A 28 5.01 -6.47 7.08
CA LYS A 28 4.19 -6.91 8.24
C LYS A 28 3.03 -5.96 8.58
N CYS A 29 3.21 -4.65 8.37
CA CYS A 29 2.16 -3.66 8.58
C CYS A 29 0.99 -3.87 7.60
N VAL A 30 1.26 -4.24 6.36
CA VAL A 30 0.25 -4.50 5.32
C VAL A 30 -0.48 -5.80 5.62
N GLU A 31 0.26 -6.85 6.01
CA GLU A 31 -0.29 -8.14 6.40
C GLU A 31 -1.26 -8.00 7.57
N GLY A 32 -0.87 -7.32 8.65
CA GLY A 32 -1.76 -7.07 9.78
C GLY A 32 -2.97 -6.21 9.41
N CYS A 33 -2.79 -5.22 8.55
CA CYS A 33 -3.88 -4.37 8.08
C CYS A 33 -4.92 -5.13 7.24
N ALA A 34 -4.51 -6.19 6.53
CA ALA A 34 -5.43 -7.03 5.76
C ALA A 34 -6.50 -7.71 6.62
N LEU A 35 -6.19 -7.98 7.90
CA LEU A 35 -7.16 -8.52 8.88
C LEU A 35 -8.10 -7.46 9.48
N MET A 36 -7.89 -6.19 9.14
CA MET A 36 -8.69 -5.05 9.60
C MET A 36 -9.52 -4.50 8.43
N ASN A 37 -9.34 -3.23 8.07
CA ASN A 37 -10.03 -2.61 6.93
C ASN A 37 -9.26 -2.76 5.60
N GLY A 38 -8.06 -3.36 5.63
CA GLY A 38 -7.23 -3.54 4.44
C GLY A 38 -6.89 -2.23 3.73
N SER A 39 -6.71 -1.11 4.43
CA SER A 39 -6.38 0.17 3.79
C SER A 39 -4.94 0.25 3.25
N LEU A 40 -4.01 -0.52 3.83
CA LEU A 40 -2.59 -0.52 3.42
C LEU A 40 -2.32 -1.41 2.20
N TYR A 41 -1.23 -1.07 1.50
CA TYR A 41 -0.74 -1.73 0.30
C TYR A 41 0.73 -2.10 0.43
N LEU A 42 1.12 -3.24 -0.14
CA LEU A 42 2.52 -3.61 -0.35
C LEU A 42 2.83 -3.38 -1.83
N GLN A 43 3.47 -2.25 -2.14
CA GLN A 43 3.81 -1.85 -3.51
C GLN A 43 5.22 -1.25 -3.55
N VAL A 44 5.80 -1.21 -4.75
CA VAL A 44 7.13 -0.62 -4.96
C VAL A 44 7.09 0.87 -4.66
N ARG A 45 8.13 1.33 -3.98
CA ARG A 45 8.39 2.75 -3.74
C ARG A 45 9.02 3.38 -4.98
N HIS A 46 8.18 3.94 -5.83
CA HIS A 46 8.62 4.50 -7.12
C HIS A 46 9.54 5.72 -6.99
N ASP A 47 9.51 6.42 -5.85
CA ASP A 47 10.46 7.48 -5.52
C ASP A 47 11.90 6.98 -5.30
N ARG A 48 12.08 5.68 -5.07
CA ARG A 48 13.38 5.01 -4.89
C ARG A 48 13.69 3.99 -5.97
N CYS A 49 12.72 3.68 -6.83
CA CYS A 49 12.88 2.70 -7.89
C CYS A 49 13.72 3.28 -9.03
N VAL A 50 14.77 2.56 -9.43
CA VAL A 50 15.61 2.93 -10.59
C VAL A 50 15.24 2.16 -11.86
N ASN A 51 14.07 1.52 -11.88
CA ASN A 51 13.56 0.73 -13.00
C ASN A 51 14.46 -0.46 -13.44
N CYS A 52 15.23 -1.05 -12.53
CA CYS A 52 16.08 -2.20 -12.84
C CYS A 52 15.31 -3.51 -13.09
N ASN A 53 14.07 -3.62 -12.61
CA ASN A 53 13.26 -4.86 -12.62
C ASN A 53 13.84 -6.05 -11.82
N GLU A 54 14.82 -5.79 -10.95
CA GLU A 54 15.54 -6.79 -10.13
C GLU A 54 15.24 -6.63 -8.63
N CYS A 55 13.98 -6.35 -8.27
CA CYS A 55 13.59 -6.28 -6.86
C CYS A 55 13.92 -7.61 -6.16
N ALA A 56 14.60 -7.57 -5.00
CA ALA A 56 15.06 -8.77 -4.30
C ALA A 56 13.95 -9.81 -4.08
N ILE A 57 12.73 -9.38 -3.70
CA ILE A 57 11.57 -10.27 -3.55
C ILE A 57 11.14 -10.91 -4.87
N GLY A 58 11.27 -10.20 -5.99
CA GLY A 58 10.95 -10.73 -7.32
C GLY A 58 11.97 -11.75 -7.81
N VAL A 59 13.25 -11.57 -7.48
CA VAL A 59 14.30 -12.54 -7.82
C VAL A 59 14.25 -13.78 -6.93
N ALA A 60 13.95 -13.60 -5.64
CA ALA A 60 14.03 -14.67 -4.64
C ALA A 60 12.75 -15.52 -4.50
N CYS A 61 11.58 -15.00 -4.88
CA CYS A 61 10.30 -15.67 -4.60
C CYS A 61 9.95 -16.70 -5.68
N PRO A 62 9.94 -18.02 -5.38
CA PRO A 62 9.65 -19.06 -6.37
C PRO A 62 8.17 -19.11 -6.79
N THR A 63 7.28 -18.50 -6.00
CA THR A 63 5.83 -18.44 -6.30
C THR A 63 5.43 -17.17 -7.03
N GLU A 64 6.40 -16.40 -7.55
CA GLU A 64 6.17 -15.19 -8.33
C GLU A 64 5.24 -14.16 -7.64
N ALA A 65 5.41 -13.95 -6.34
CA ALA A 65 4.57 -13.03 -5.56
C ALA A 65 4.73 -11.54 -5.97
N PHE A 66 5.68 -11.23 -6.84
CA PHE A 66 5.95 -9.90 -7.35
C PHE A 66 5.40 -9.72 -8.77
N ARG A 67 4.42 -8.83 -8.94
CA ARG A 67 3.83 -8.54 -10.25
C ARG A 67 4.41 -7.25 -10.84
N ARG A 68 5.02 -7.36 -12.02
CA ARG A 68 5.45 -6.21 -12.84
C ARG A 68 4.24 -5.57 -13.53
N VAL A 69 4.24 -4.24 -13.62
CA VAL A 69 3.20 -3.43 -14.26
C VAL A 69 3.82 -2.30 -15.08
N PRO A 70 3.12 -1.74 -16.08
CA PRO A 70 3.61 -0.60 -16.83
C PRO A 70 3.87 0.62 -15.94
N ALA A 71 4.91 1.39 -16.24
CA ALA A 71 5.24 2.62 -15.51
C ALA A 71 4.11 3.67 -15.55
N SER A 72 3.28 3.67 -16.59
CA SER A 72 2.10 4.53 -16.70
C SER A 72 0.97 4.17 -15.73
N ARG A 73 0.98 2.94 -15.19
CA ARG A 73 0.00 2.43 -14.21
C ARG A 73 0.73 1.62 -13.14
N PRO A 74 1.58 2.27 -12.33
CA PRO A 74 2.62 1.60 -11.56
C PRO A 74 2.12 0.96 -10.25
N ASN A 75 0.82 1.10 -9.96
CA ASN A 75 0.19 0.70 -8.71
C ASN A 75 -1.02 -0.21 -8.97
N LEU A 76 -1.13 -1.29 -8.20
CA LEU A 76 -2.26 -2.24 -8.23
C LEU A 76 -3.28 -1.90 -7.15
N LEU A 77 -4.24 -1.04 -7.50
CA LEU A 77 -5.26 -0.58 -6.56
C LEU A 77 -6.32 -1.67 -6.30
N LYS A 78 -6.83 -1.73 -5.06
CA LYS A 78 -7.98 -2.57 -4.70
C LYS A 78 -9.25 -2.01 -5.36
N LYS A 79 -10.24 -2.86 -5.62
CA LYS A 79 -11.51 -2.48 -6.25
C LYS A 79 -12.19 -1.29 -5.56
N ALA A 80 -12.19 -1.26 -4.22
CA ALA A 80 -12.74 -0.13 -3.46
C ALA A 80 -12.05 1.19 -3.79
N ALA A 81 -10.72 1.20 -3.92
CA ALA A 81 -9.96 2.40 -4.28
C ALA A 81 -10.19 2.79 -5.75
N GLN A 82 -10.27 1.82 -6.66
CA GLN A 82 -10.60 2.07 -8.07
C GLN A 82 -11.97 2.75 -8.20
N ASN A 83 -13.01 2.20 -7.58
CA ASN A 83 -14.36 2.76 -7.60
C ASN A 83 -14.41 4.19 -7.03
N LEU A 84 -13.62 4.49 -5.99
CA LEU A 84 -13.55 5.84 -5.42
C LEU A 84 -12.90 6.84 -6.38
N LEU A 85 -11.86 6.44 -7.10
CA LEU A 85 -11.21 7.28 -8.10
C LEU A 85 -12.11 7.50 -9.32
N GLU A 86 -12.82 6.47 -9.77
CA GLU A 86 -13.80 6.57 -10.86
C GLU A 86 -14.94 7.53 -10.50
N LYS A 87 -15.51 7.41 -9.30
CA LYS A 87 -16.52 8.36 -8.81
C LYS A 87 -15.99 9.79 -8.83
N ARG A 88 -14.81 10.03 -8.25
CA ARG A 88 -14.19 11.36 -8.24
C ARG A 88 -13.93 11.93 -9.64
N ALA A 89 -13.63 11.09 -10.61
CA ALA A 89 -13.42 11.50 -11.99
C ALA A 89 -14.74 11.84 -12.72
N ASN A 90 -15.86 11.25 -12.29
CA ASN A 90 -17.19 11.49 -12.86
C ASN A 90 -17.96 12.62 -12.17
N ASP A 91 -17.59 12.95 -10.91
CA ASP A 91 -18.21 13.99 -10.10
C ASP A 91 -17.58 15.39 -10.32
N GLY A 92 -16.61 15.52 -11.23
CA GLY A 92 -15.93 16.76 -11.62
C GLY A 92 -16.15 17.10 -13.08
#